data_AF-A0A1F4DA20-F1
#
_entry.id   AF-A0A1F4DA20-F1
#
_cell.length_a   1.000
_cell.length_b   1.000
_cell.length_c   1.000
_cell.angle_alpha   90.00
_cell.angle_beta   90.00
_cell.angle_gamma   90.00
#
_symmetry.space_group_name_H-M   'P 1'
#
loop_
_entity.id
_entity.type
_entity.pdbx_description
1 polymer ?
#
loop_
_entity_poly.entity_id
_entity_poly.type
_entity_poly.pdbx_seq_one_letter_code
_entity_poly.pdbx_strand_id
1 'polypeptide(L)'
;MKFELDTFNRNVTDEELLQDLVAVDAKLKMQGTRLTYRSYKEFGKYSAGTIGVRFGSWNDGLRKAGIALPQPFNISWDIAH
;
A
#
# COMPACT_ATOMS: atom_id res chain seq x y z
N MET A 1 -7.86 2.61 -17.35
CA MET A 1 -6.43 2.26 -17.19
C MET A 1 -6.33 0.74 -17.19
N LYS A 2 -5.88 0.15 -18.30
CA LYS A 2 -5.53 -1.28 -18.36
C LYS A 2 -4.16 -1.41 -17.72
N PHE A 3 -4.09 -1.94 -16.50
CA PHE A 3 -2.82 -2.43 -15.98
C PHE A 3 -2.70 -3.86 -16.48
N GLU A 4 -2.05 -4.01 -17.63
CA GLU A 4 -1.55 -5.30 -18.08
C GLU A 4 -0.46 -5.67 -17.08
N LEU A 5 -0.84 -6.46 -16.07
CA LEU A 5 0.11 -7.06 -15.15
C LEU A 5 0.79 -8.16 -15.95
N ASP A 6 1.79 -7.75 -16.71
CA ASP A 6 2.73 -8.67 -17.34
C ASP A 6 3.26 -9.58 -16.23
N THR A 7 2.81 -10.81 -16.36
CA THR A 7 3.13 -11.94 -15.53
C THR A 7 4.64 -12.02 -15.34
N PHE A 8 5.08 -12.23 -14.09
CA PHE A 8 6.44 -12.68 -13.72
C PHE A 8 7.54 -11.63 -13.58
N ASN A 9 7.43 -10.72 -12.60
CA ASN A 9 8.64 -10.29 -11.88
C ASN A 9 9.05 -11.40 -10.88
N ARG A 10 9.51 -12.54 -11.41
CA ARG A 10 9.84 -13.81 -10.70
C ARG A 10 10.84 -13.67 -9.54
N ASN A 11 11.43 -12.50 -9.32
CA ASN A 11 12.43 -12.30 -8.28
C ASN A 11 12.03 -11.31 -7.17
N VAL A 12 10.93 -10.56 -7.31
CA VAL A 12 10.50 -9.69 -6.22
C VAL A 12 9.83 -10.52 -5.15
N THR A 13 10.42 -10.54 -3.96
CA THR A 13 9.85 -11.22 -2.80
C THR A 13 8.80 -10.35 -2.12
N ASP A 14 7.95 -10.98 -1.31
CA ASP A 14 7.00 -10.25 -0.47
C ASP A 14 7.75 -9.30 0.47
N GLU A 15 8.93 -9.71 0.95
CA GLU A 15 9.78 -8.92 1.82
C GLU A 15 10.31 -7.65 1.13
N GLU A 16 10.74 -7.71 -0.13
CA GLU A 16 11.14 -6.52 -0.89
C GLU A 16 9.99 -5.51 -1.05
N LEU A 17 8.77 -5.99 -1.28
CA LEU A 17 7.59 -5.12 -1.38
C LEU A 17 7.28 -4.44 -0.04
N LEU A 18 7.38 -5.17 1.06
CA LEU A 18 7.16 -4.62 2.40
C LEU A 18 8.27 -3.63 2.79
N GLN A 19 9.53 -3.93 2.48
CA GLN A 19 10.65 -3.03 2.72
C GLN A 19 10.50 -1.73 1.93
N ASP A 20 10.04 -1.79 0.67
CA ASP A 20 9.78 -0.59 -0.13
C ASP A 20 8.67 0.27 0.49
N LEU A 21 7.58 -0.34 0.96
CA LEU A 21 6.52 0.38 1.68
C LEU A 21 7.06 1.13 2.90
N VAL A 22 7.88 0.47 3.72
CA VAL A 22 8.49 1.09 4.91
C VAL A 22 9.45 2.21 4.53
N ALA A 23 10.28 2.01 3.51
CA ALA A 23 11.23 3.02 3.04
C ALA A 23 10.52 4.28 2.53
N VAL A 24 9.45 4.11 1.75
CA VAL A 24 8.65 5.24 1.23
C VAL A 24 7.88 5.92 2.36
N ASP A 25 7.32 5.17 3.30
CA ASP A 25 6.67 5.73 4.49
C ASP A 25 7.62 6.58 5.32
N ALA A 26 8.84 6.10 5.59
CA ALA A 26 9.86 6.86 6.30
C ALA A 26 10.24 8.15 5.55
N LYS A 27 10.42 8.07 4.22
CA LYS A 27 10.71 9.24 3.38
C LYS A 27 9.59 10.27 3.41
N LEU A 28 8.34 9.83 3.32
CA LEU A 28 7.18 10.72 3.36
C LEU A 28 7.00 11.35 4.74
N LYS A 29 7.24 10.61 5.82
CA LYS A 29 7.23 11.15 7.19
C LYS A 29 8.24 12.27 7.37
N MET A 30 9.44 12.17 6.77
CA MET A 30 10.44 13.25 6.76
C MET A 30 9.95 14.49 6.01
N GLN A 31 9.06 14.32 5.03
CA GLN A 31 8.42 15.41 4.28
C GLN A 31 7.10 15.89 4.92
N GLY A 32 6.75 15.41 6.12
CA GLY A 32 5.48 15.72 6.78
C GLY A 32 4.25 15.17 6.07
N THR A 33 4.42 14.20 5.17
CA THR A 33 3.36 13.60 4.37
C THR A 33 3.11 12.15 4.80
N ARG A 34 1.87 11.67 4.66
CA ARG A 34 1.50 10.28 5.00
C ARG A 34 1.65 9.38 3.78
N LEU A 35 2.02 8.12 4.00
CA LEU A 35 1.94 7.11 2.96
C LEU A 35 0.48 6.87 2.56
N THR A 36 0.12 7.26 1.34
CA THR A 36 -1.17 6.98 0.72
C THR A 36 -0.96 6.22 -0.57
N TYR A 37 -2.02 5.59 -1.08
CA TYR A 37 -1.99 4.94 -2.40
C TYR A 37 -1.48 5.89 -3.50
N ARG A 38 -1.88 7.18 -3.44
CA ARG A 38 -1.46 8.19 -4.42
C ARG A 38 0.01 8.57 -4.25
N SER A 39 0.45 8.82 -3.02
CA SER A 39 1.84 9.14 -2.72
C SER A 39 2.76 7.97 -3.08
N TYR A 40 2.39 6.73 -2.75
CA TYR A 40 3.18 5.56 -3.11
C TYR A 40 3.26 5.34 -4.63
N LYS A 41 2.20 5.68 -5.38
CA LYS A 41 2.27 5.65 -6.85
C LYS A 41 3.30 6.64 -7.43
N GLU A 42 3.60 7.72 -6.70
CA GLU A 42 4.53 8.77 -7.13
C GLU A 42 5.97 8.54 -6.63
N PHE A 43 6.12 8.02 -5.40
CA PHE A 43 7.42 7.85 -4.73
C PHE A 43 7.89 6.40 -4.59
N GLY A 44 6.99 5.43 -4.79
CA GLY A 44 7.27 4.00 -4.64
C GLY A 44 7.96 3.41 -5.86
N LYS A 45 8.77 2.39 -5.62
CA LYS A 45 9.48 1.66 -6.68
C LYS A 45 8.53 0.74 -7.45
N TYR A 46 7.47 0.28 -6.78
CA TYR A 46 6.48 -0.64 -7.33
C TYR A 46 5.12 0.02 -7.49
N SER A 47 4.26 -0.58 -8.32
CA SER A 47 2.88 -0.13 -8.43
C SER A 47 2.10 -0.44 -7.15
N ALA A 48 1.35 0.54 -6.65
CA ALA A 48 0.43 0.35 -5.53
C ALA A 48 -0.60 -0.77 -5.81
N GLY A 49 -0.95 -0.99 -7.08
CA GLY A 49 -1.80 -2.12 -7.48
C GLY A 49 -1.14 -3.47 -7.26
N THR A 50 0.18 -3.59 -7.46
CA THR A 50 0.94 -4.81 -7.19
C THR A 50 0.88 -5.20 -5.72
N ILE A 51 0.99 -4.22 -4.81
CA ILE A 51 0.83 -4.42 -3.36
C ILE A 51 -0.55 -5.02 -3.06
N GLY A 52 -1.61 -4.42 -3.63
CA GLY A 52 -2.97 -4.91 -3.45
C GLY A 52 -3.19 -6.34 -3.96
N VAL A 53 -2.73 -6.64 -5.17
CA VAL A 53 -2.85 -7.98 -5.77
C VAL A 53 -2.06 -9.03 -4.98
N ARG A 54 -0.86 -8.67 -4.49
CA ARG A 54 0.04 -9.60 -3.81
C ARG A 54 -0.37 -9.90 -2.37
N PHE A 55 -0.83 -8.89 -1.64
CA PHE A 55 -1.19 -9.01 -0.22
C PHE A 55 -2.69 -9.11 0.04
N GLY A 56 -3.51 -9.11 -1.02
CA GLY A 56 -4.97 -9.15 -0.96
C GLY A 56 -5.60 -7.75 -1.01
N SER A 57 -5.01 -6.79 -0.31
CA SER A 57 -5.41 -5.37 -0.40
C SER A 57 -4.25 -4.44 -0.06
N TRP A 58 -4.37 -3.16 -0.46
CA TRP A 58 -3.43 -2.12 -0.07
C TRP A 58 -3.29 -2.02 1.46
N ASN A 59 -4.42 -2.10 2.17
CA ASN A 59 -4.44 -2.07 3.63
C ASN A 59 -3.76 -3.31 4.24
N ASP A 60 -3.90 -4.48 3.63
CA ASP A 60 -3.18 -5.68 4.10
C ASP A 60 -1.68 -5.55 3.90
N GLY A 61 -1.23 -4.98 2.78
CA GLY A 61 0.17 -4.65 2.54
C GLY A 61 0.73 -3.73 3.62
N LEU A 62 0.01 -2.65 3.96
CA LEU A 62 0.41 -1.73 5.03
C LEU A 62 0.42 -2.42 6.41
N ARG A 63 -0.56 -3.27 6.72
CA ARG A 63 -0.60 -4.05 7.98
C ARG A 63 0.62 -4.96 8.10
N LYS A 64 0.95 -5.69 7.03
CA LYS A 64 2.13 -6.56 6.98
C LYS A 64 3.44 -5.77 7.08
N ALA A 65 3.46 -4.54 6.57
CA ALA A 65 4.60 -3.63 6.70
C ALA A 65 4.69 -2.94 8.08
N GLY A 66 3.74 -3.19 8.99
CA GLY A 66 3.70 -2.52 10.30
C GLY A 66 3.36 -1.03 10.22
N ILE A 67 2.79 -0.56 9.11
CA ILE A 67 2.45 0.84 8.89
C ILE A 67 1.02 1.09 9.38
N ALA A 68 0.86 2.13 10.19
CA ALA A 68 -0.44 2.54 10.69
C ALA A 68 -1.38 2.89 9.53
N LEU A 69 -2.47 2.13 9.40
CA LEU A 69 -3.49 2.40 8.39
C LEU A 69 -4.10 3.79 8.62
N PRO A 70 -4.45 4.51 7.53
CA PRO A 70 -5.45 5.56 7.67
C PRO A 70 -6.69 4.90 8.26
N GLN A 71 -7.12 5.38 9.43
CA GLN A 71 -8.30 4.89 10.14
C GLN A 71 -9.41 4.69 9.11
N PRO A 72 -9.96 3.47 8.94
CA PRO A 72 -11.14 3.32 8.12
C PRO A 72 -12.15 4.30 8.70
N PHE A 73 -12.65 5.21 7.86
CA PHE A 73 -13.68 6.13 8.28
C PHE A 73 -14.81 5.26 8.80
N ASN A 74 -15.00 5.26 10.13
CA ASN A 74 -16.00 4.46 10.81
C ASN A 74 -17.37 5.04 10.44
N ILE A 75 -17.80 4.83 9.20
CA ILE A 75 -19.21 4.89 8.84
C ILE A 75 -19.85 3.69 9.55
N SER A 76 -20.19 3.88 10.83
CA SER A 76 -21.27 3.13 11.44
C SER A 76 -22.49 3.43 10.57
N TRP A 77 -22.80 2.55 9.64
CA TRP A 77 -24.16 2.46 9.11
C TRP A 77 -25.00 1.76 10.17
N ASP A 78 -25.16 2.42 11.33
CA ASP A 78 -26.24 2.14 12.25
C ASP A 78 -27.52 2.70 11.61
N ILE A 79 -27.99 2.00 10.58
CA ILE A 79 -29.36 2.11 10.11
C ILE A 79 -29.90 0.69 10.02
N ALA A 80 -30.31 0.14 11.17
CA ALA A 80 -31.42 -0.81 11.32
C ALA A 80 -31.48 -1.37 12.75
N HIS A 81 -32.30 -0.77 13.62
CA HIS A 81 -33.56 -1.36 14.10
C HIS A 81 -34.27 -0.40 15.06
#